data_AF-A0A512N4U5-F1
#
_entry.id   AF-A0A512N4U5-F1
#
_cell.length_a   1.000
_cell.length_b   1.000
_cell.length_c   1.000
_cell.angle_alpha   90.00
_cell.angle_beta   90.00
_cell.angle_gamma   90.00
#
_symmetry.space_group_name_H-M   'P 1'
#
loop_
_entity.id
_entity.type
_entity.pdbx_description
1 polymer ?
#
loop_
_entity_poly.entity_id
_entity_poly.type
_entity_poly.pdbx_seq_one_letter_code
_entity_poly.pdbx_strand_id
1 'polypeptide(L)'
;MSGTIWGRAAGLCRTLIDATRRVIGMNAELRDEVQPTPLKLRWLNLCFAALTIGAGLLAYDEGLRQKMHRVAPDAIEMLAQTIAVDISQRYHGTRGYVGRSEVLQTLLDGGVTGRQNLIDKFGLTYPENGERPELIEKAIKDALALKDLPEATFGNQKLFAPDANDPGFVDYLSLSFDLFGFQVSAFFYFYFLVFGISVALFLLCYHADALPLLVLSIAVVALLTLLDSQLFTNVNLRTIHNQRFLGSLCLVPYLHLLFTFLVYRRPSWTRVVVTVLQAALLTLLMFARSSSFWMILSLVAIAGVNAYFRLGRSYVETRLKRLATFAFSWPSFLVIGGLVCSLAYKTVTLHPIYNLDIYIPYHMVWHNAYMGLGVHPEWKERGDKHKGKPIPDALTDNMAWMGAVAEGDERYGITEAYLNNNVIGGFPAPRIRLHEQLIRDRFLRFVLHNPRFALEVYLWYKPKMFFQELLWAFEGYRWSLGTMLCQVALLALGASAWRLLAIPDDVRKTLSTALIVTGVMSLIPVVWTYPLRHVVGEQFLIWIAIVLYFATFLLSEAWSRVRPLVPRHA
;
A
#
# COMPACT_ATOMS: atom_id res chain seq x y z
N MET A 1 28.11 -7.35 40.71
CA MET A 1 27.11 -7.88 39.76
C MET A 1 27.41 -7.36 38.37
N SER A 2 28.33 -8.00 37.64
CA SER A 2 28.78 -7.60 36.30
C SER A 2 28.41 -8.69 35.29
N GLY A 3 27.13 -8.79 34.94
CA GLY A 3 26.74 -9.59 33.78
C GLY A 3 27.25 -8.88 32.53
N THR A 4 28.35 -9.37 31.96
CA THR A 4 28.92 -8.82 30.73
C THR A 4 27.84 -8.75 29.65
N ILE A 5 27.90 -7.74 28.77
CA ILE A 5 26.99 -7.59 27.61
C ILE A 5 26.91 -8.91 26.82
N TRP A 6 28.03 -9.63 26.74
CA TRP A 6 28.15 -10.96 26.16
C TRP A 6 27.29 -12.03 26.85
N GLY A 7 27.17 -12.02 28.18
CA GLY A 7 26.29 -12.93 28.91
C GLY A 7 24.80 -12.68 28.61
N ARG A 8 24.39 -11.41 28.47
CA ARG A 8 23.01 -11.06 28.08
C ARG A 8 22.73 -11.43 26.62
N ALA A 9 23.67 -11.19 25.71
CA ALA A 9 23.56 -11.57 24.30
C ALA A 9 23.47 -13.10 24.14
N ALA A 10 24.34 -13.85 24.81
CA ALA A 10 24.33 -15.31 24.77
C ALA A 10 23.02 -15.89 25.36
N GLY A 11 22.51 -15.29 26.44
CA GLY A 11 21.20 -15.64 27.01
C GLY A 11 20.07 -15.42 26.02
N LEU A 12 20.02 -14.24 25.38
CA LEU A 12 19.04 -13.93 24.34
C LEU A 12 19.11 -14.91 23.17
N CYS A 13 20.32 -15.22 22.67
CA CYS A 13 20.52 -16.19 21.59
C CYS A 13 20.00 -17.58 21.96
N ARG A 14 20.27 -18.08 23.19
CA ARG A 14 19.72 -19.37 23.64
C ARG A 14 18.20 -19.33 23.73
N THR A 15 17.62 -18.28 24.30
CA THR A 15 16.16 -18.11 24.37
C THR A 15 15.54 -18.10 22.97
N LEU A 16 16.17 -17.44 22.00
CA LEU A 16 15.72 -17.43 20.61
C LEU A 16 15.83 -18.81 19.94
N ILE A 17 16.92 -19.54 20.17
CA ILE A 17 17.10 -20.91 19.66
C ILE A 17 16.05 -21.86 20.25
N ASP A 18 15.81 -21.80 21.55
CA ASP A 18 14.84 -22.65 22.23
C ASP A 18 13.40 -22.31 21.83
N ALA A 19 13.08 -21.02 21.70
CA ALA A 19 11.81 -20.57 21.15
C ALA A 19 11.63 -21.10 19.71
N THR A 20 12.67 -20.98 18.87
CA THR A 20 12.66 -21.49 17.49
C THR A 20 12.44 -23.00 17.45
N ARG A 21 13.14 -23.77 18.29
CA ARG A 21 12.95 -25.23 18.41
C ARG A 21 11.55 -25.59 18.83
N ARG A 22 10.98 -24.89 19.82
CA ARG A 22 9.58 -25.10 20.25
C ARG A 22 8.59 -24.80 19.14
N VAL A 23 8.80 -23.71 18.40
CA VAL A 23 7.98 -23.36 17.23
C VAL A 23 8.09 -24.46 16.17
N ILE A 24 9.29 -24.91 15.81
CA ILE A 24 9.48 -26.02 14.86
C ILE A 24 8.75 -27.28 15.34
N GLY A 25 8.86 -27.64 16.62
CA GLY A 25 8.16 -28.78 17.22
C GLY A 25 6.63 -28.66 17.12
N MET A 26 6.07 -27.49 17.44
CA MET A 26 4.62 -27.22 17.30
C MET A 26 4.15 -27.25 15.84
N ASN A 27 5.03 -26.88 14.90
CA ASN A 27 4.71 -26.82 13.48
C ASN A 27 4.96 -28.15 12.74
N ALA A 28 5.62 -29.14 13.37
CA ALA A 28 5.91 -30.44 12.76
C ALA A 28 4.65 -31.25 12.41
N GLU A 29 3.54 -31.01 13.13
CA GLU A 29 2.25 -31.65 12.89
C GLU A 29 1.40 -30.95 11.82
N LEU A 30 1.83 -29.78 11.33
CA LEU A 30 1.09 -29.04 10.31
C LEU A 30 1.11 -29.79 8.97
N ARG A 31 -0.09 -30.03 8.46
CA ARG A 31 -0.30 -30.61 7.13
C ARG A 31 -0.74 -29.51 6.18
N ASP A 32 -0.33 -29.61 4.92
CA ASP A 32 -0.88 -28.79 3.86
C ASP A 32 -2.34 -29.22 3.65
N GLU A 33 -3.25 -28.25 3.54
CA GLU A 33 -4.70 -28.51 3.40
C GLU A 33 -5.04 -28.97 1.96
N VAL A 34 -4.11 -28.81 1.01
CA VAL A 34 -4.25 -29.16 -0.40
C VAL A 34 -3.05 -30.01 -0.84
N GLN A 35 -3.32 -31.07 -1.59
CA GLN A 35 -2.28 -31.87 -2.24
C GLN A 35 -1.75 -31.16 -3.49
N PRO A 36 -0.48 -31.33 -3.86
CA PRO A 36 0.06 -30.80 -5.12
C PRO A 36 -0.79 -31.19 -6.33
N THR A 37 -0.78 -30.35 -7.36
CA THR A 37 -1.57 -30.61 -8.57
C THR A 37 -1.18 -31.96 -9.19
N PRO A 38 -2.16 -32.85 -9.49
CA PRO A 38 -1.88 -34.15 -10.08
C PRO A 38 -1.06 -34.01 -11.36
N LEU A 39 -0.16 -34.97 -11.63
CA LEU A 39 0.74 -34.92 -12.79
C LEU A 39 0.00 -34.64 -14.11
N LYS A 40 -1.16 -35.30 -14.30
CA LYS A 40 -2.04 -35.16 -15.48
C LYS A 40 -2.62 -33.75 -15.66
N LEU A 41 -2.62 -32.93 -14.61
CA LEU A 41 -3.17 -31.58 -14.57
C LEU A 41 -2.10 -30.50 -14.47
N ARG A 42 -0.80 -30.84 -14.47
CA ARG A 42 0.29 -29.84 -14.37
C ARG A 42 0.34 -28.84 -15.52
N TRP A 43 -0.30 -29.14 -16.65
CA TRP A 43 -0.48 -28.19 -17.73
C TRP A 43 -1.26 -26.94 -17.26
N LEU A 44 -2.18 -27.05 -16.28
CA LEU A 44 -2.86 -25.90 -15.68
C LEU A 44 -1.86 -24.95 -15.02
N ASN A 45 -0.87 -25.48 -14.30
CA ASN A 45 0.17 -24.68 -13.65
C ASN A 45 0.98 -23.89 -14.68
N LEU A 46 1.37 -24.55 -15.79
CA LEU A 46 2.07 -23.89 -16.89
C LEU A 46 1.22 -22.81 -17.55
N CYS A 47 -0.07 -23.08 -17.79
CA CYS A 47 -1.00 -22.09 -18.34
C CYS A 47 -1.20 -20.89 -17.42
N PHE A 48 -1.35 -21.09 -16.10
CA PHE A 48 -1.46 -19.99 -15.15
C PHE A 48 -0.16 -19.20 -15.01
N ALA A 49 1.00 -19.87 -15.00
CA ALA A 49 2.29 -19.18 -15.00
C ALA A 49 2.47 -18.35 -16.28
N ALA A 50 2.16 -18.91 -17.45
CA ALA A 50 2.21 -18.20 -18.72
C ALA A 50 1.23 -17.02 -18.78
N LEU A 51 -0.01 -17.20 -18.31
CA LEU A 51 -1.00 -16.13 -18.21
C LEU A 51 -0.53 -15.02 -17.27
N THR A 52 0.02 -15.36 -16.10
CA THR A 52 0.57 -14.40 -15.13
C THR A 52 1.69 -13.57 -15.75
N ILE A 53 2.67 -14.25 -16.38
CA ILE A 53 3.80 -13.57 -17.03
C ILE A 53 3.32 -12.70 -18.19
N GLY A 54 2.45 -13.23 -19.06
CA GLY A 54 1.90 -12.51 -20.20
C GLY A 54 1.10 -11.27 -19.77
N ALA A 55 0.22 -11.39 -18.79
CA ALA A 55 -0.55 -10.27 -18.24
C ALA A 55 0.38 -9.23 -17.57
N GLY A 56 1.42 -9.65 -16.86
CA GLY A 56 2.41 -8.75 -16.26
C GLY A 56 3.22 -7.96 -17.30
N LEU A 57 3.62 -8.62 -18.40
CA LEU A 57 4.31 -7.96 -19.52
C LEU A 57 3.37 -6.99 -20.27
N LEU A 58 2.11 -7.36 -20.47
CA LEU A 58 1.11 -6.45 -21.04
C LEU A 58 0.83 -5.26 -20.13
N ALA A 59 0.82 -5.45 -18.81
CA ALA A 59 0.68 -4.35 -17.84
C ALA A 59 1.87 -3.38 -17.92
N TYR A 60 3.09 -3.90 -18.07
CA TYR A 60 4.28 -3.10 -18.32
C TYR A 60 4.19 -2.30 -19.62
N ASP A 61 3.82 -2.97 -20.72
CA ASP A 61 3.67 -2.33 -22.03
C ASP A 61 2.56 -1.27 -22.03
N GLU A 62 1.44 -1.53 -21.37
CA GLU A 62 0.35 -0.55 -21.24
C GLU A 62 0.81 0.68 -20.46
N GLY A 63 1.58 0.51 -19.39
CA GLY A 63 2.21 1.63 -18.69
C GLY A 63 3.18 2.43 -19.56
N LEU A 64 3.92 1.78 -20.47
CA LEU A 64 4.76 2.47 -21.46
C LEU A 64 3.92 3.26 -22.48
N ARG A 65 2.85 2.66 -23.03
CA ARG A 65 1.94 3.32 -23.98
C ARG A 65 1.26 4.54 -23.40
N GLN A 66 0.87 4.47 -22.13
CA GLN A 66 0.31 5.60 -21.38
C GLN A 66 1.37 6.62 -20.92
N LYS A 67 2.64 6.43 -21.31
CA LYS A 67 3.78 7.30 -20.95
C LYS A 67 3.99 7.46 -19.44
N MET A 68 3.57 6.49 -18.64
CA MET A 68 3.69 6.54 -17.17
C MET A 68 5.15 6.63 -16.70
N HIS A 69 6.10 6.18 -17.51
CA HIS A 69 7.54 6.28 -17.27
C HIS A 69 8.12 7.69 -17.51
N ARG A 70 7.36 8.62 -18.07
CA ARG A 70 7.81 9.99 -18.38
C ARG A 70 7.16 11.06 -17.52
N VAL A 71 6.24 10.68 -16.65
CA VAL A 71 5.41 11.60 -15.87
C VAL A 71 5.79 11.46 -14.41
N ALA A 72 6.12 12.57 -13.77
CA ALA A 72 6.29 12.63 -12.33
C ALA A 72 4.93 12.50 -11.62
N PRO A 73 4.90 11.89 -10.43
CA PRO A 73 3.70 11.87 -9.61
C PRO A 73 3.23 13.29 -9.24
N ASP A 74 1.90 13.48 -9.21
CA ASP A 74 1.17 14.71 -8.89
C ASP A 74 1.64 15.46 -7.64
N ALA A 75 2.01 14.73 -6.59
CA ALA A 75 2.64 15.34 -5.43
C ALA A 75 4.12 15.67 -5.77
N ILE A 76 4.34 16.52 -6.77
CA ILE A 76 5.65 16.81 -7.36
C ILE A 76 6.55 17.53 -6.37
N GLU A 77 6.00 18.34 -5.46
CA GLU A 77 6.79 18.92 -4.37
C GLU A 77 7.26 17.87 -3.37
N MET A 78 6.40 16.90 -3.05
CA MET A 78 6.77 15.77 -2.21
C MET A 78 7.81 14.89 -2.90
N LEU A 79 7.72 14.72 -4.23
CA LEU A 79 8.77 14.09 -5.01
C LEU A 79 10.09 14.87 -4.90
N ALA A 80 10.07 16.19 -5.08
CA ALA A 80 11.25 17.04 -4.92
C ALA A 80 11.85 16.94 -3.51
N GLN A 81 11.02 16.96 -2.46
CA GLN A 81 11.44 16.76 -1.07
C GLN A 81 12.14 15.40 -0.91
N THR A 82 11.55 14.34 -1.43
CA THR A 82 12.08 12.98 -1.31
C THR A 82 13.40 12.81 -2.08
N ILE A 83 13.48 13.34 -3.30
CA ILE A 83 14.72 13.38 -4.09
C ILE A 83 15.80 14.20 -3.38
N ALA A 84 15.46 15.36 -2.83
CA ALA A 84 16.40 16.19 -2.09
C ALA A 84 16.94 15.50 -0.85
N VAL A 85 16.12 14.72 -0.12
CA VAL A 85 16.59 13.88 0.99
C VAL A 85 17.61 12.85 0.49
N ASP A 86 17.30 12.12 -0.57
CA ASP A 86 18.21 11.09 -1.13
C ASP A 86 19.56 11.70 -1.56
N ILE A 87 19.54 12.77 -2.37
CA ILE A 87 20.76 13.47 -2.81
C ILE A 87 21.56 13.97 -1.61
N SER A 88 20.88 14.53 -0.60
CA SER A 88 21.52 15.04 0.61
C SER A 88 22.21 13.95 1.42
N GLN A 89 21.60 12.77 1.53
CA GLN A 89 22.19 11.64 2.25
C GLN A 89 23.42 11.10 1.52
N ARG A 90 23.34 10.97 0.20
CA ARG A 90 24.40 10.40 -0.64
C ARG A 90 25.62 11.31 -0.77
N TYR A 91 25.38 12.62 -0.98
CA TYR A 91 26.42 13.55 -1.41
C TYR A 91 26.72 14.68 -0.41
N HIS A 92 25.85 14.89 0.58
CA HIS A 92 25.97 16.00 1.53
C HIS A 92 25.94 15.58 3.00
N GLY A 93 26.09 14.29 3.28
CA GLY A 93 26.32 13.76 4.63
C GLY A 93 25.13 13.81 5.58
N THR A 94 23.91 14.11 5.10
CA THR A 94 22.73 14.05 5.97
C THR A 94 22.36 12.60 6.30
N ARG A 95 21.62 12.40 7.40
CA ARG A 95 21.17 11.07 7.85
C ARG A 95 19.79 11.14 8.46
N GLY A 96 19.07 10.02 8.41
CA GLY A 96 17.79 9.85 9.08
C GLY A 96 16.63 10.57 8.43
N TYR A 97 16.56 10.46 7.10
CA TYR A 97 15.45 10.96 6.28
C TYR A 97 15.28 12.48 6.30
N VAL A 98 16.36 13.22 6.50
CA VAL A 98 16.39 14.69 6.37
C VAL A 98 17.20 15.12 5.14
N GLY A 99 16.73 16.16 4.49
CA GLY A 99 17.34 16.77 3.32
C GLY A 99 17.89 18.15 3.63
N ARG A 100 18.78 18.62 2.77
CA ARG A 100 19.29 19.99 2.78
C ARG A 100 18.36 20.92 2.01
N SER A 101 18.04 22.07 2.58
CA SER A 101 17.14 23.02 1.91
C SER A 101 17.72 23.58 0.63
N GLU A 102 19.04 23.70 0.51
CA GLU A 102 19.68 24.19 -0.72
C GLU A 102 19.44 23.22 -1.89
N VAL A 103 19.46 21.91 -1.62
CA VAL A 103 19.17 20.87 -2.60
C VAL A 103 17.70 20.92 -3.00
N LEU A 104 16.79 21.02 -2.03
CA LEU A 104 15.35 21.16 -2.29
C LEU A 104 15.05 22.42 -3.11
N GLN A 105 15.58 23.57 -2.71
CA GLN A 105 15.38 24.84 -3.40
C GLN A 105 15.87 24.76 -4.84
N THR A 106 17.02 24.11 -5.09
CA THR A 106 17.52 23.87 -6.45
C THR A 106 16.55 23.04 -7.30
N LEU A 107 15.91 22.01 -6.72
CA LEU A 107 14.89 21.23 -7.42
C LEU A 107 13.61 22.05 -7.69
N LEU A 108 13.13 22.80 -6.71
CA LEU A 108 11.94 23.65 -6.85
C LEU A 108 12.17 24.74 -7.91
N ASP A 109 13.34 25.39 -7.87
CA ASP A 109 13.76 26.37 -8.86
C ASP A 109 13.99 25.74 -10.24
N GLY A 110 14.31 24.46 -10.29
CA GLY A 110 14.38 23.68 -11.53
C GLY A 110 13.00 23.31 -12.11
N GLY A 111 11.90 23.68 -11.46
CA GLY A 111 10.53 23.41 -11.92
C GLY A 111 9.90 22.13 -11.38
N VAL A 112 10.53 21.46 -10.40
CA VAL A 112 9.97 20.26 -9.73
C VAL A 112 9.04 20.70 -8.59
N THR A 113 7.95 21.41 -8.92
CA THR A 113 7.05 22.06 -7.95
C THR A 113 5.63 22.19 -8.50
N GLY A 114 4.64 22.33 -7.61
CA GLY A 114 3.27 22.69 -7.98
C GLY A 114 3.01 24.20 -7.94
N ARG A 115 3.99 25.02 -7.53
CA ARG A 115 3.86 26.47 -7.37
C ARG A 115 3.98 27.19 -8.70
N GLN A 116 2.87 27.73 -9.19
CA GLN A 116 2.82 28.40 -10.49
C GLN A 116 3.86 29.52 -10.65
N ASN A 117 4.11 30.31 -9.60
CA ASN A 117 5.10 31.41 -9.63
C ASN A 117 6.56 30.94 -9.87
N LEU A 118 6.89 29.68 -9.56
CA LEU A 118 8.19 29.09 -9.86
C LEU A 118 8.23 28.44 -11.25
N ILE A 119 7.06 28.06 -11.79
CA ILE A 119 6.90 27.40 -13.08
C ILE A 119 6.83 28.44 -14.22
N ASP A 120 6.27 29.63 -13.98
CA ASP A 120 6.05 30.67 -14.99
C ASP A 120 7.31 31.01 -15.82
N LYS A 121 8.50 30.98 -15.20
CA LYS A 121 9.78 31.24 -15.87
C LYS A 121 10.15 30.23 -16.97
N PHE A 122 9.50 29.06 -16.98
CA PHE A 122 9.66 28.04 -18.02
C PHE A 122 8.57 28.11 -19.09
N GLY A 123 7.59 29.02 -18.97
CA GLY A 123 6.44 29.10 -19.88
C GLY A 123 5.54 27.88 -19.84
N LEU A 124 5.42 27.25 -18.66
CA LEU A 124 4.60 26.05 -18.43
C LEU A 124 3.54 26.32 -17.35
N THR A 125 2.53 25.46 -17.28
CA THR A 125 1.55 25.46 -16.18
C THR A 125 1.62 24.17 -15.38
N TYR A 126 1.14 24.17 -14.14
CA TYR A 126 0.90 22.92 -13.42
C TYR A 126 -0.37 22.23 -13.97
N PRO A 127 -0.36 20.93 -14.32
CA PRO A 127 0.67 19.91 -14.06
C PRO A 127 1.65 19.63 -15.22
N GLU A 128 1.65 20.44 -16.27
CA GLU A 128 2.43 20.19 -17.51
C GLU A 128 3.93 20.06 -17.24
N ASN A 129 4.46 20.79 -16.25
CA ASN A 129 5.85 20.68 -15.82
C ASN A 129 6.23 19.28 -15.32
N GLY A 130 5.29 18.56 -14.68
CA GLY A 130 5.48 17.17 -14.26
C GLY A 130 5.54 16.16 -15.43
N GLU A 131 5.14 16.57 -16.63
CA GLU A 131 5.16 15.75 -17.85
C GLU A 131 6.41 16.00 -18.72
N ARG A 132 7.35 16.81 -18.23
CA ARG A 132 8.60 17.18 -18.91
C ARG A 132 9.77 16.51 -18.19
N PRO A 133 10.08 15.22 -18.47
CA PRO A 133 11.13 14.50 -17.75
C PRO A 133 12.49 15.20 -17.89
N GLU A 134 12.78 15.82 -19.03
CA GLU A 134 13.99 16.61 -19.26
C GLU A 134 14.16 17.79 -18.29
N LEU A 135 13.06 18.43 -17.88
CA LEU A 135 13.08 19.53 -16.91
C LEU A 135 13.46 19.01 -15.52
N ILE A 136 12.85 17.89 -15.13
CA ILE A 136 13.08 17.25 -13.83
C ILE A 136 14.50 16.68 -13.75
N GLU A 137 14.95 15.99 -14.79
CA GLU A 137 16.30 15.43 -14.90
C GLU A 137 17.37 16.52 -14.86
N LYS A 138 17.12 17.65 -15.53
CA LYS A 138 18.00 18.82 -15.42
C LYS A 138 18.05 19.35 -13.98
N ALA A 139 16.89 19.51 -13.33
CA ALA A 139 16.84 19.96 -11.94
C ALA A 139 17.60 19.02 -10.99
N ILE A 140 17.46 17.70 -11.17
CA ILE A 140 18.22 16.69 -10.41
C ILE A 140 19.72 16.84 -10.66
N LYS A 141 20.14 17.01 -11.92
CA LYS A 141 21.55 17.21 -12.28
C LYS A 141 22.12 18.49 -11.67
N ASP A 142 21.36 19.58 -11.68
CA ASP A 142 21.77 20.85 -11.08
C ASP A 142 21.91 20.70 -9.55
N ALA A 143 20.99 19.98 -8.90
CA ALA A 143 21.04 19.66 -7.48
C ALA A 143 22.25 18.77 -7.11
N LEU A 144 22.58 17.77 -7.93
CA LEU A 144 23.78 16.93 -7.78
C LEU A 144 25.10 17.71 -7.96
N ALA A 145 25.07 18.82 -8.72
CA ALA A 145 26.24 19.63 -9.00
C ALA A 145 26.61 20.60 -7.86
N LEU A 146 25.77 20.73 -6.83
CA LEU A 146 26.04 21.57 -5.67
C LEU A 146 27.30 21.10 -4.93
N LYS A 147 28.19 22.04 -4.62
CA LYS A 147 29.45 21.81 -3.89
C LYS A 147 29.61 22.83 -2.78
N ASP A 148 30.48 22.51 -1.82
CA ASP A 148 30.91 23.42 -0.75
C ASP A 148 29.74 24.06 0.02
N LEU A 149 28.67 23.29 0.18
CA LEU A 149 27.50 23.75 0.91
C LEU A 149 27.85 23.89 2.41
N PRO A 150 27.41 24.98 3.07
CA PRO A 150 27.72 25.26 4.47
C PRO A 150 27.22 24.15 5.42
N GLU A 151 27.65 24.12 6.67
CA GLU A 151 27.12 23.12 7.62
C GLU A 151 25.59 23.24 7.73
N ALA A 152 24.87 22.13 7.56
CA ALA A 152 23.41 22.10 7.67
C ALA A 152 23.02 21.56 9.04
N THR A 153 22.32 22.38 9.82
CA THR A 153 21.76 21.98 11.11
C THR A 153 20.28 22.33 11.15
N PHE A 154 19.57 21.77 12.11
CA PHE A 154 18.22 22.21 12.38
C PHE A 154 18.20 23.66 12.90
N GLY A 155 19.18 24.03 13.75
CA GLY A 155 19.26 25.36 14.36
C GLY A 155 19.48 26.50 13.36
N ASN A 156 20.20 26.25 12.27
CA ASN A 156 20.38 27.23 11.19
C ASN A 156 19.35 27.08 10.05
N GLN A 157 18.29 26.28 10.27
CA GLN A 157 17.19 26.07 9.33
C GLN A 157 17.67 25.62 7.93
N LYS A 158 18.70 24.78 7.84
CA LYS A 158 19.17 24.21 6.56
C LYS A 158 18.83 22.75 6.37
N LEU A 159 18.26 22.13 7.39
CA LEU A 159 17.70 20.78 7.32
C LEU A 159 16.17 20.85 7.27
N PHE A 160 15.57 20.01 6.44
CA PHE A 160 14.13 19.77 6.40
C PHE A 160 13.85 18.25 6.38
N ALA A 161 12.62 17.86 6.68
CA ALA A 161 12.12 16.50 6.47
C ALA A 161 10.93 16.54 5.50
N PRO A 162 10.64 15.47 4.74
CA PRO A 162 9.45 15.41 3.89
C PRO A 162 8.17 15.61 4.71
N ASP A 163 7.26 16.42 4.19
CA ASP A 163 6.03 16.80 4.90
C ASP A 163 5.06 15.63 4.97
N ALA A 164 4.63 15.23 6.18
CA ALA A 164 3.52 14.29 6.41
C ALA A 164 3.52 13.02 5.53
N ASN A 165 4.70 12.46 5.27
CA ASN A 165 4.90 11.37 4.33
C ASN A 165 5.67 10.20 4.93
N ASP A 166 5.57 9.06 4.25
CA ASP A 166 6.26 7.84 4.63
C ASP A 166 7.75 7.92 4.29
N PRO A 167 8.66 7.89 5.29
CA PRO A 167 10.09 8.06 5.04
C PRO A 167 10.68 6.99 4.12
N GLY A 168 10.11 5.78 4.11
CA GLY A 168 10.56 4.70 3.24
C GLY A 168 10.36 4.98 1.74
N PHE A 169 9.60 6.02 1.36
CA PHE A 169 9.52 6.43 -0.03
C PHE A 169 10.87 6.96 -0.53
N VAL A 170 11.70 7.53 0.36
CA VAL A 170 13.10 7.88 0.06
C VAL A 170 13.88 6.64 -0.35
N ASP A 171 13.77 5.54 0.40
CA ASP A 171 14.48 4.28 0.08
C ASP A 171 14.05 3.72 -1.28
N TYR A 172 12.76 3.83 -1.61
CA TYR A 172 12.24 3.43 -2.91
C TYR A 172 12.87 4.24 -4.07
N LEU A 173 12.95 5.58 -3.96
CA LEU A 173 13.60 6.41 -4.98
C LEU A 173 15.11 6.16 -5.04
N SER A 174 15.73 6.02 -3.87
CA SER A 174 17.17 5.74 -3.71
C SER A 174 17.57 4.47 -4.48
N LEU A 175 16.87 3.37 -4.23
CA LEU A 175 17.09 2.08 -4.93
C LEU A 175 16.76 2.17 -6.42
N SER A 176 15.76 2.98 -6.80
CA SER A 176 15.45 3.22 -8.21
C SER A 176 16.61 3.90 -8.94
N PHE A 177 17.18 4.95 -8.33
CA PHE A 177 18.31 5.68 -8.89
C PHE A 177 19.59 4.85 -8.93
N ASP A 178 19.84 4.01 -7.92
CA ASP A 178 20.99 3.09 -7.94
C ASP A 178 20.97 2.12 -9.12
N LEU A 179 19.79 1.61 -9.47
CA LEU A 179 19.66 0.58 -10.50
C LEU A 179 19.48 1.15 -11.91
N PHE A 180 18.76 2.28 -12.04
CA PHE A 180 18.35 2.81 -13.34
C PHE A 180 18.84 4.24 -13.61
N GLY A 181 19.63 4.83 -12.70
CA GLY A 181 20.17 6.18 -12.82
C GLY A 181 19.20 7.28 -12.41
N PHE A 182 19.69 8.53 -12.33
CA PHE A 182 18.95 9.73 -11.90
C PHE A 182 17.97 10.25 -12.97
N GLN A 183 16.96 9.46 -13.29
CA GLN A 183 15.93 9.77 -14.28
C GLN A 183 14.52 9.46 -13.76
N VAL A 184 13.49 10.17 -14.23
CA VAL A 184 12.10 9.96 -13.77
C VAL A 184 11.61 8.55 -14.10
N SER A 185 12.06 8.01 -15.24
CA SER A 185 11.73 6.66 -15.69
C SER A 185 12.26 5.56 -14.76
N ALA A 186 13.27 5.85 -13.94
CA ALA A 186 13.83 4.91 -12.96
C ALA A 186 12.78 4.37 -12.00
N PHE A 187 11.86 5.22 -11.55
CA PHE A 187 10.79 4.83 -10.62
C PHE A 187 9.84 3.82 -11.26
N PHE A 188 9.46 4.05 -12.51
CA PHE A 188 8.63 3.13 -13.27
C PHE A 188 9.30 1.77 -13.48
N TYR A 189 10.58 1.75 -13.87
CA TYR A 189 11.33 0.51 -14.05
C TYR A 189 11.51 -0.24 -12.73
N PHE A 190 11.80 0.47 -11.64
CA PHE A 190 11.93 -0.12 -10.32
C PHE A 190 10.62 -0.69 -9.79
N TYR A 191 9.48 -0.04 -10.03
CA TYR A 191 8.15 -0.60 -9.74
C TYR A 191 8.01 -1.99 -10.37
N PHE A 192 8.25 -2.12 -11.68
CA PHE A 192 8.05 -3.38 -12.39
C PHE A 192 9.12 -4.41 -12.08
N LEU A 193 10.34 -4.00 -11.70
CA LEU A 193 11.36 -4.90 -11.18
C LEU A 193 10.91 -5.53 -9.86
N VAL A 194 10.45 -4.72 -8.89
CA VAL A 194 9.98 -5.22 -7.59
C VAL A 194 8.76 -6.12 -7.77
N PHE A 195 7.80 -5.71 -8.61
CA PHE A 195 6.65 -6.52 -8.99
C PHE A 195 7.06 -7.86 -9.60
N GLY A 196 7.97 -7.84 -10.59
CA GLY A 196 8.48 -9.02 -11.27
C GLY A 196 9.22 -9.98 -10.33
N ILE A 197 10.04 -9.46 -9.41
CA ILE A 197 10.71 -10.26 -8.37
C ILE A 197 9.68 -10.94 -7.47
N SER A 198 8.66 -10.21 -6.99
CA SER A 198 7.63 -10.80 -6.12
C SER A 198 6.81 -11.87 -6.86
N VAL A 199 6.46 -11.66 -8.13
CA VAL A 199 5.80 -12.66 -8.98
C VAL A 199 6.70 -13.90 -9.16
N ALA A 200 7.98 -13.72 -9.49
CA ALA A 200 8.91 -14.83 -9.69
C ALA A 200 9.10 -15.67 -8.42
N LEU A 201 9.21 -15.02 -7.26
CA LEU A 201 9.25 -15.67 -5.95
C LEU A 201 7.97 -16.47 -5.69
N PHE A 202 6.80 -15.89 -5.96
CA PHE A 202 5.51 -16.58 -5.81
C PHE A 202 5.43 -17.81 -6.71
N LEU A 203 5.79 -17.68 -8.00
CA LEU A 203 5.82 -18.78 -8.95
C LEU A 203 6.79 -19.88 -8.50
N LEU A 204 7.99 -19.53 -8.04
CA LEU A 204 8.97 -20.50 -7.54
C LEU A 204 8.42 -21.32 -6.38
N CYS A 205 7.75 -20.67 -5.42
CA CYS A 205 7.20 -21.33 -4.25
C CYS A 205 6.01 -22.24 -4.57
N TYR A 206 5.14 -21.83 -5.50
CA TYR A 206 3.86 -22.50 -5.77
C TYR A 206 3.77 -23.12 -7.18
N HIS A 207 4.90 -23.35 -7.86
CA HIS A 207 4.93 -23.91 -9.22
C HIS A 207 4.20 -25.25 -9.36
N ALA A 208 4.11 -26.02 -8.27
CA ALA A 208 3.45 -27.32 -8.23
C ALA A 208 1.93 -27.24 -7.96
N ASP A 209 1.40 -26.05 -7.69
CA ASP A 209 0.06 -25.84 -7.15
C ASP A 209 -0.78 -24.87 -8.00
N ALA A 210 -1.76 -25.39 -8.73
CA ALA A 210 -2.64 -24.58 -9.58
C ALA A 210 -3.46 -23.51 -8.83
N LEU A 211 -3.85 -23.76 -7.57
CA LEU A 211 -4.75 -22.86 -6.84
C LEU A 211 -4.09 -21.50 -6.49
N PRO A 212 -2.90 -21.45 -5.86
CA PRO A 212 -2.16 -20.20 -5.71
C PRO A 212 -1.86 -19.51 -7.05
N LEU A 213 -1.51 -20.28 -8.08
CA LEU A 213 -1.21 -19.74 -9.41
C LEU A 213 -2.44 -19.11 -10.08
N LEU A 214 -3.63 -19.68 -9.88
CA LEU A 214 -4.89 -19.09 -10.29
C LEU A 214 -5.12 -17.74 -9.60
N VAL A 215 -4.97 -17.68 -8.27
CA VAL A 215 -5.18 -16.42 -7.52
C VAL A 215 -4.13 -15.36 -7.89
N LEU A 216 -2.87 -15.75 -8.13
CA LEU A 216 -1.86 -14.85 -8.66
C LEU A 216 -2.26 -14.34 -10.05
N SER A 217 -2.68 -15.22 -10.95
CA SER A 217 -3.15 -14.84 -12.29
C SER A 217 -4.31 -13.85 -12.21
N ILE A 218 -5.26 -14.06 -11.31
CA ILE A 218 -6.37 -13.14 -11.04
C ILE A 218 -5.84 -11.76 -10.64
N ALA A 219 -4.91 -11.69 -9.69
CA ALA A 219 -4.34 -10.42 -9.22
C ALA A 219 -3.60 -9.65 -10.33
N VAL A 220 -2.82 -10.34 -11.17
CA VAL A 220 -2.09 -9.71 -12.27
C VAL A 220 -3.01 -9.28 -13.42
N VAL A 221 -4.03 -10.08 -13.75
CA VAL A 221 -5.04 -9.69 -14.74
C VAL A 221 -5.90 -8.53 -14.20
N ALA A 222 -6.17 -8.46 -12.90
CA ALA A 222 -6.81 -7.33 -12.27
C ALA A 222 -5.96 -6.05 -12.37
N LEU A 223 -4.64 -6.15 -12.19
CA LEU A 223 -3.72 -5.03 -12.40
C LEU A 223 -3.73 -4.55 -13.85
N LEU A 224 -3.62 -5.48 -14.81
CA LEU A 224 -3.72 -5.15 -16.24
C LEU A 224 -5.04 -4.44 -16.57
N THR A 225 -6.15 -4.98 -16.06
CA THR A 225 -7.49 -4.38 -16.19
C THR A 225 -7.52 -2.98 -15.62
N LEU A 226 -6.94 -2.76 -14.44
CA LEU A 226 -6.92 -1.44 -13.82
C LEU A 226 -6.07 -0.43 -14.62
N LEU A 227 -4.92 -0.86 -15.18
CA LEU A 227 -4.09 0.00 -16.02
C LEU A 227 -4.83 0.41 -17.31
N ASP A 228 -5.60 -0.50 -17.91
CA ASP A 228 -6.41 -0.23 -19.12
C ASP A 228 -7.64 0.68 -18.86
N SER A 229 -7.94 0.94 -17.59
CA SER A 229 -9.04 1.82 -17.16
C SER A 229 -8.68 3.30 -17.29
N GLN A 230 -9.67 4.20 -17.17
CA GLN A 230 -9.39 5.64 -17.22
C GLN A 230 -8.85 6.22 -15.89
N LEU A 231 -8.60 5.38 -14.89
CA LEU A 231 -8.10 5.81 -13.57
C LEU A 231 -6.83 6.67 -13.67
N PHE A 232 -5.89 6.27 -14.53
CA PHE A 232 -4.60 6.95 -14.72
C PHE A 232 -4.66 8.16 -15.67
N THR A 233 -5.84 8.53 -16.16
CA THR A 233 -6.04 9.82 -16.85
C THR A 233 -6.14 10.99 -15.85
N ASN A 234 -6.41 10.69 -14.58
CA ASN A 234 -6.49 11.69 -13.52
C ASN A 234 -5.11 12.26 -13.21
N VAL A 235 -4.97 13.59 -13.23
CA VAL A 235 -3.72 14.29 -12.87
C VAL A 235 -3.08 13.77 -11.58
N ASN A 236 -3.90 13.49 -10.58
CA ASN A 236 -3.45 13.11 -9.25
C ASN A 236 -2.91 11.67 -9.14
N LEU A 237 -3.07 10.86 -10.20
CA LEU A 237 -2.71 9.44 -10.26
C LEU A 237 -2.23 9.04 -11.67
N ARG A 238 -1.51 9.91 -12.40
CA ARG A 238 -1.11 9.64 -13.79
C ARG A 238 -0.11 8.51 -14.01
N THR A 239 0.51 8.03 -12.95
CA THR A 239 1.54 7.01 -13.04
C THR A 239 1.43 5.99 -11.92
N ILE A 240 1.83 4.77 -12.24
CA ILE A 240 1.83 3.58 -11.38
C ILE A 240 2.85 3.68 -10.25
N HIS A 241 3.96 4.40 -10.45
CA HIS A 241 4.94 4.66 -9.39
C HIS A 241 4.56 5.85 -8.49
N ASN A 242 3.32 6.36 -8.61
CA ASN A 242 2.80 7.35 -7.67
C ASN A 242 2.71 6.73 -6.28
N GLN A 243 3.17 7.45 -5.25
CA GLN A 243 3.16 6.97 -3.87
C GLN A 243 1.76 6.49 -3.43
N ARG A 244 0.69 7.10 -3.94
CA ARG A 244 -0.70 6.71 -3.65
C ARG A 244 -1.10 5.34 -4.21
N PHE A 245 -0.41 4.86 -5.24
CA PHE A 245 -0.64 3.55 -5.85
C PHE A 245 0.42 2.51 -5.48
N LEU A 246 1.54 2.93 -4.86
CA LEU A 246 2.69 2.09 -4.59
C LEU A 246 2.37 0.87 -3.72
N GLY A 247 1.35 0.98 -2.87
CA GLY A 247 0.88 -0.13 -2.05
C GLY A 247 0.27 -1.30 -2.82
N SER A 248 -0.04 -1.14 -4.10
CA SER A 248 -0.40 -2.25 -4.98
C SER A 248 0.73 -3.29 -5.11
N LEU A 249 2.00 -2.89 -4.96
CA LEU A 249 3.15 -3.82 -4.90
C LEU A 249 3.08 -4.77 -3.71
N CYS A 250 2.39 -4.39 -2.63
CA CYS A 250 2.21 -5.24 -1.46
C CYS A 250 1.28 -6.42 -1.72
N LEU A 251 0.50 -6.41 -2.81
CA LEU A 251 -0.53 -7.42 -3.10
C LEU A 251 0.05 -8.82 -3.28
N VAL A 252 1.10 -8.98 -4.08
CA VAL A 252 1.71 -10.31 -4.34
C VAL A 252 2.37 -10.89 -3.07
N PRO A 253 3.19 -10.13 -2.31
CA PRO A 253 3.69 -10.58 -1.00
C PRO A 253 2.58 -10.92 -0.01
N TYR A 254 1.52 -10.10 0.03
CA TYR A 254 0.35 -10.34 0.89
C TYR A 254 -0.34 -11.67 0.54
N LEU A 255 -0.62 -11.92 -0.74
CA LEU A 255 -1.22 -13.18 -1.20
C LEU A 255 -0.31 -14.37 -0.87
N HIS A 256 1.01 -14.21 -1.01
CA HIS A 256 1.97 -15.26 -0.66
C HIS A 256 1.86 -15.64 0.82
N LEU A 257 1.84 -14.64 1.70
CA LEU A 257 1.67 -14.84 3.14
C LEU A 257 0.30 -15.43 3.47
N LEU A 258 -0.76 -14.97 2.81
CA LEU A 258 -2.11 -15.50 2.97
C LEU A 258 -2.16 -17.01 2.67
N PHE A 259 -1.56 -17.46 1.56
CA PHE A 259 -1.50 -18.87 1.21
C PHE A 259 -0.64 -19.70 2.17
N THR A 260 0.52 -19.16 2.57
CA THR A 260 1.40 -19.81 3.56
C THR A 260 0.65 -20.00 4.89
N PHE A 261 -0.13 -19.00 5.28
CA PHE A 261 -0.87 -18.97 6.54
C PHE A 261 -2.08 -19.90 6.53
N LEU A 262 -2.85 -19.91 5.43
CA LEU A 262 -4.12 -20.62 5.37
C LEU A 262 -4.01 -22.06 4.86
N VAL A 263 -3.21 -22.29 3.81
CA VAL A 263 -3.25 -23.53 3.02
C VAL A 263 -1.95 -24.33 3.14
N TYR A 264 -0.79 -23.67 3.01
CA TYR A 264 0.51 -24.30 2.84
C TYR A 264 1.40 -24.14 4.08
N ARG A 265 0.93 -24.70 5.19
CA ARG A 265 1.52 -24.47 6.51
C ARG A 265 2.77 -25.27 6.78
N ARG A 266 3.00 -26.38 6.08
CA ARG A 266 4.18 -27.22 6.33
C ARG A 266 5.44 -26.46 5.88
N PRO A 267 6.45 -26.27 6.76
CA PRO A 267 7.67 -25.60 6.37
C PRO A 267 8.50 -26.53 5.46
N SER A 268 8.91 -26.01 4.30
CA SER A 268 10.02 -26.54 3.50
C SER A 268 11.08 -25.46 3.40
N TRP A 269 12.35 -25.83 3.17
CA TRP A 269 13.42 -24.85 3.02
C TRP A 269 13.09 -23.77 2.00
N THR A 270 12.67 -24.16 0.79
CA THR A 270 12.29 -23.23 -0.28
C THR A 270 11.14 -22.33 0.16
N ARG A 271 10.10 -22.90 0.77
CA ARG A 271 8.91 -22.14 1.21
C ARG A 271 9.28 -21.14 2.31
N VAL A 272 10.11 -21.53 3.29
CA VAL A 272 10.58 -20.64 4.35
C VAL A 272 11.41 -19.49 3.78
N VAL A 273 12.41 -19.78 2.94
CA VAL A 273 13.27 -18.75 2.34
C VAL A 273 12.44 -17.77 1.51
N VAL A 274 11.59 -18.29 0.62
CA VAL A 274 10.76 -17.42 -0.23
C VAL A 274 9.76 -16.61 0.61
N THR A 275 9.15 -17.20 1.64
CA THR A 275 8.24 -16.46 2.54
C THR A 275 8.99 -15.39 3.33
N VAL A 276 10.23 -15.62 3.76
CA VAL A 276 11.08 -14.58 4.38
C VAL A 276 11.34 -13.44 3.41
N LEU A 277 11.69 -13.75 2.15
CA LEU A 277 11.91 -12.73 1.12
C LEU A 277 10.63 -11.93 0.81
N GLN A 278 9.48 -12.60 0.70
CA GLN A 278 8.19 -11.93 0.49
C GLN A 278 7.79 -11.08 1.71
N ALA A 279 8.01 -11.55 2.93
CA ALA A 279 7.77 -10.76 4.14
C ALA A 279 8.69 -9.53 4.22
N ALA A 280 9.96 -9.65 3.82
CA ALA A 280 10.88 -8.54 3.71
C ALA A 280 10.42 -7.52 2.66
N LEU A 281 10.00 -7.97 1.47
CA LEU A 281 9.42 -7.13 0.44
C LEU A 281 8.16 -6.40 0.92
N LEU A 282 7.23 -7.11 1.57
CA LEU A 282 6.03 -6.49 2.15
C LEU A 282 6.40 -5.41 3.17
N THR A 283 7.38 -5.70 4.04
CA THR A 283 7.82 -4.76 5.08
C THR A 283 8.46 -3.51 4.47
N LEU A 284 9.33 -3.67 3.47
CA LEU A 284 9.93 -2.57 2.73
C LEU A 284 8.87 -1.69 2.05
N LEU A 285 7.92 -2.32 1.35
CA LEU A 285 6.88 -1.61 0.61
C LEU A 285 5.88 -0.91 1.55
N MET A 286 5.52 -1.54 2.67
CA MET A 286 4.72 -0.90 3.71
C MET A 286 5.46 0.25 4.40
N PHE A 287 6.79 0.20 4.45
CA PHE A 287 7.57 1.31 4.95
C PHE A 287 7.59 2.48 3.96
N ALA A 288 7.62 2.18 2.65
CA ALA A 288 7.45 3.17 1.59
C ALA A 288 6.02 3.72 1.49
N ARG A 289 5.03 2.94 1.91
CA ARG A 289 3.62 3.32 1.90
C ARG A 289 2.85 2.70 3.06
N SER A 290 2.68 3.47 4.14
CA SER A 290 2.00 3.01 5.36
C SER A 290 0.50 2.80 5.17
N SER A 291 -0.12 3.40 4.14
CA SER A 291 -1.54 3.15 3.86
C SER A 291 -1.83 1.67 3.59
N SER A 292 -0.86 0.89 3.12
CA SER A 292 -1.01 -0.56 2.90
C SER A 292 -1.06 -1.40 4.18
N PHE A 293 -0.97 -0.78 5.36
CA PHE A 293 -1.08 -1.47 6.65
C PHE A 293 -2.40 -2.24 6.83
N TRP A 294 -3.46 -1.86 6.10
CA TRP A 294 -4.71 -2.61 6.07
C TRP A 294 -4.53 -4.08 5.65
N MET A 295 -3.50 -4.42 4.86
CA MET A 295 -3.21 -5.80 4.47
C MET A 295 -2.79 -6.66 5.66
N ILE A 296 -2.06 -6.10 6.62
CA ILE A 296 -1.72 -6.78 7.89
C ILE A 296 -2.97 -6.96 8.75
N LEU A 297 -3.79 -5.92 8.86
CA LEU A 297 -5.08 -6.00 9.56
C LEU A 297 -5.98 -7.08 8.94
N SER A 298 -5.95 -7.21 7.61
CA SER A 298 -6.64 -8.27 6.89
C SER A 298 -6.11 -9.66 7.25
N LEU A 299 -4.79 -9.89 7.27
CA LEU A 299 -4.23 -11.18 7.72
C LEU A 299 -4.68 -11.51 9.15
N VAL A 300 -4.65 -10.55 10.07
CA VAL A 300 -5.08 -10.72 11.45
C VAL A 300 -6.58 -11.02 11.54
N ALA A 301 -7.42 -10.31 10.78
CA ALA A 301 -8.85 -10.55 10.76
C ALA A 301 -9.20 -11.91 10.17
N ILE A 302 -8.57 -12.29 9.06
CA ILE A 302 -8.70 -13.61 8.43
C ILE A 302 -8.27 -14.69 9.42
N ALA A 303 -7.19 -14.47 10.17
CA ALA A 303 -6.75 -15.35 11.23
C ALA A 303 -7.84 -15.53 12.31
N GLY A 304 -8.38 -14.43 12.82
CA GLY A 304 -9.44 -14.44 13.83
C GLY A 304 -10.71 -15.14 13.35
N VAL A 305 -11.16 -14.86 12.13
CA VAL A 305 -12.35 -15.48 11.52
C VAL A 305 -12.15 -16.98 11.31
N ASN A 306 -10.99 -17.40 10.81
CA ASN A 306 -10.67 -18.82 10.64
C ASN A 306 -10.57 -19.55 11.97
N ALA A 307 -9.96 -18.93 12.97
CA ALA A 307 -9.94 -19.45 14.32
C ALA A 307 -11.38 -19.63 14.81
N TYR A 308 -12.21 -18.58 14.80
CA TYR A 308 -13.61 -18.63 15.24
C TYR A 308 -14.39 -19.81 14.64
N PHE A 309 -14.34 -19.99 13.30
CA PHE A 309 -15.04 -21.08 12.63
C PHE A 309 -14.48 -22.47 12.94
N ARG A 310 -13.15 -22.62 13.11
CA ARG A 310 -12.53 -23.89 13.49
C ARG A 310 -12.79 -24.26 14.95
N LEU A 311 -12.87 -23.25 15.82
CA LEU A 311 -13.14 -23.41 17.24
C LEU A 311 -14.61 -23.74 17.52
N GLY A 312 -15.55 -23.41 16.64
CA GLY A 312 -16.97 -23.77 16.77
C GLY A 312 -17.30 -25.25 16.55
N ARG A 313 -16.30 -26.08 16.19
CA ARG A 313 -16.49 -27.49 15.78
C ARG A 313 -15.85 -28.53 16.71
N SER A 314 -15.35 -28.17 17.90
CA SER A 314 -14.63 -29.12 18.78
C SER A 314 -14.77 -28.85 20.28
N TYR A 315 -14.64 -29.93 21.08
CA TYR A 315 -14.57 -29.90 22.56
C TYR A 315 -13.47 -28.94 23.07
N VAL A 316 -13.67 -28.37 24.26
CA VAL A 316 -12.95 -27.19 24.79
C VAL A 316 -11.42 -27.37 24.87
N GLU A 317 -10.93 -28.55 25.21
CA GLU A 317 -9.48 -28.80 25.39
C GLU A 317 -8.71 -28.81 24.05
N THR A 318 -9.34 -29.28 22.97
CA THR A 318 -8.80 -29.22 21.60
C THR A 318 -8.81 -27.80 21.03
N ARG A 319 -9.61 -26.90 21.61
CA ARG A 319 -9.85 -25.51 21.16
C ARG A 319 -8.62 -24.64 21.40
N LEU A 320 -8.12 -24.60 22.64
CA LEU A 320 -6.94 -23.83 23.03
C LEU A 320 -5.68 -24.30 22.29
N LYS A 321 -5.49 -25.63 22.18
CA LYS A 321 -4.33 -26.21 21.49
C LYS A 321 -4.31 -25.83 20.00
N ARG A 322 -5.46 -25.85 19.31
CA ARG A 322 -5.57 -25.43 17.91
C ARG A 322 -5.34 -23.93 17.71
N LEU A 323 -5.89 -23.10 18.60
CA LEU A 323 -5.66 -21.65 18.55
C LEU A 323 -4.19 -21.32 18.79
N ALA A 324 -3.55 -21.95 19.77
CA ALA A 324 -2.13 -21.80 20.03
C ALA A 324 -1.30 -22.27 18.81
N THR A 325 -1.60 -23.42 18.24
CA THR A 325 -0.88 -23.93 17.04
C THR A 325 -0.98 -22.96 15.86
N PHE A 326 -2.12 -22.30 15.70
CA PHE A 326 -2.34 -21.32 14.65
C PHE A 326 -1.67 -19.97 14.94
N ALA A 327 -1.86 -19.43 16.14
CA ALA A 327 -1.26 -18.16 16.57
C ALA A 327 0.27 -18.24 16.58
N PHE A 328 0.83 -19.38 16.99
CA PHE A 328 2.26 -19.67 17.01
C PHE A 328 2.72 -20.44 15.75
N SER A 329 2.00 -20.29 14.64
CA SER A 329 2.50 -20.79 13.35
C SER A 329 3.71 -19.97 12.89
N TRP A 330 4.66 -20.62 12.21
CA TRP A 330 5.87 -19.94 11.73
C TRP A 330 5.60 -18.70 10.84
N PRO A 331 4.54 -18.63 10.01
CA PRO A 331 4.27 -17.42 9.23
C PRO A 331 3.79 -16.25 10.11
N SER A 332 3.09 -16.51 11.23
CA SER A 332 2.77 -15.47 12.21
C SER A 332 4.02 -14.78 12.74
N PHE A 333 5.05 -15.58 13.08
CA PHE A 333 6.31 -15.04 13.57
C PHE A 333 7.03 -14.20 12.52
N LEU A 334 6.94 -14.54 11.23
CA LEU A 334 7.51 -13.73 10.17
C LEU A 334 6.79 -12.39 10.01
N VAL A 335 5.45 -12.39 10.08
CA VAL A 335 4.67 -11.15 10.00
C VAL A 335 4.94 -10.25 11.21
N ILE A 336 4.85 -10.80 12.43
CA ILE A 336 5.11 -10.05 13.66
C ILE A 336 6.57 -9.59 13.71
N GLY A 337 7.51 -10.47 13.35
CA GLY A 337 8.93 -10.16 13.28
C GLY A 337 9.23 -9.04 12.29
N GLY A 338 8.65 -9.07 11.10
CA GLY A 338 8.77 -8.01 10.09
C GLY A 338 8.25 -6.66 10.60
N LEU A 339 7.08 -6.64 11.26
CA LEU A 339 6.53 -5.43 11.87
C LEU A 339 7.42 -4.87 12.98
N VAL A 340 7.88 -5.72 13.89
CA VAL A 340 8.78 -5.32 14.98
C VAL A 340 10.10 -4.79 14.42
N CYS A 341 10.67 -5.46 13.41
CA CYS A 341 11.88 -4.99 12.74
C CYS A 341 11.67 -3.64 12.05
N SER A 342 10.52 -3.43 11.39
CA SER A 342 10.17 -2.15 10.77
C SER A 342 10.05 -1.02 11.80
N LEU A 343 9.36 -1.28 12.92
CA LEU A 343 9.23 -0.30 14.00
C LEU A 343 10.59 0.03 14.63
N ALA A 344 11.39 -1.00 14.94
CA ALA A 344 12.74 -0.82 15.47
C ALA A 344 13.63 -0.04 14.51
N TYR A 345 13.57 -0.38 13.22
CA TYR A 345 14.29 0.34 12.16
C TYR A 345 13.91 1.82 12.16
N LYS A 346 12.62 2.16 12.11
CA LYS A 346 12.14 3.56 12.17
C LYS A 346 12.69 4.29 13.40
N THR A 347 12.62 3.69 14.58
CA THR A 347 13.09 4.33 15.81
C THR A 347 14.59 4.61 15.80
N VAL A 348 15.40 3.75 15.18
CA VAL A 348 16.86 3.89 15.16
C VAL A 348 17.34 4.79 14.02
N THR A 349 16.63 4.82 12.89
CA THR A 349 17.08 5.55 11.70
C THR A 349 16.55 6.97 11.61
N LEU A 350 15.35 7.26 12.10
CA LEU A 350 14.76 8.60 11.95
C LEU A 350 15.56 9.67 12.71
N HIS A 351 15.79 10.79 12.04
CA HIS A 351 16.42 11.95 12.66
C HIS A 351 15.56 12.51 13.82
N PRO A 352 16.14 13.03 14.91
CA PRO A 352 15.38 13.55 16.06
C PRO A 352 14.36 14.65 15.73
N ILE A 353 14.48 15.32 14.58
CA ILE A 353 13.51 16.31 14.09
C ILE A 353 12.09 15.73 13.97
N TYR A 354 11.96 14.42 13.68
CA TYR A 354 10.70 13.71 13.64
C TYR A 354 10.07 13.52 15.02
N ASN A 355 10.80 13.76 16.11
CA ASN A 355 10.27 13.75 17.47
C ASN A 355 9.75 15.14 17.91
N LEU A 356 10.00 16.19 17.12
CA LEU A 356 9.44 17.52 17.33
C LEU A 356 8.00 17.58 16.82
N ASP A 357 7.27 18.66 17.15
CA ASP A 357 5.86 18.83 16.73
C ASP A 357 5.69 19.19 15.25
N ILE A 358 6.79 19.23 14.50
CA ILE A 358 6.84 19.82 13.17
C ILE A 358 6.62 18.76 12.10
N TYR A 359 7.25 17.61 12.24
CA TYR A 359 7.15 16.52 11.26
C TYR A 359 6.59 15.25 11.91
N ILE A 360 5.93 14.44 11.10
CA ILE A 360 5.48 13.10 11.46
C ILE A 360 6.01 12.10 10.42
N PRO A 361 6.48 10.91 10.83
CA PRO A 361 7.04 9.91 9.92
C PRO A 361 5.96 8.98 9.34
N TYR A 362 4.76 9.52 9.10
CA TYR A 362 3.60 8.79 8.60
C TYR A 362 2.59 9.76 7.98
N HIS A 363 1.67 9.24 7.16
CA HIS A 363 0.59 10.05 6.59
C HIS A 363 -0.41 10.54 7.64
N MET A 364 -0.82 11.80 7.54
CA MET A 364 -1.84 12.40 8.40
C MET A 364 -3.15 11.60 8.39
N VAL A 365 -3.57 11.07 9.54
CA VAL A 365 -4.74 10.18 9.63
C VAL A 365 -5.99 10.98 9.90
N TRP A 366 -5.93 11.93 10.83
CA TRP A 366 -7.09 12.71 11.27
C TRP A 366 -7.41 13.84 10.32
N HIS A 367 -6.40 14.47 9.70
CA HIS A 367 -6.55 15.41 8.60
C HIS A 367 -7.46 14.82 7.51
N ASN A 368 -7.09 13.63 7.01
CA ASN A 368 -7.81 12.96 5.94
C ASN A 368 -9.20 12.46 6.38
N ALA A 369 -9.36 12.01 7.63
CA ALA A 369 -10.66 11.63 8.17
C ALA A 369 -11.62 12.83 8.28
N TYR A 370 -11.10 13.97 8.70
CA TYR A 370 -11.84 15.22 8.80
C TYR A 370 -12.25 15.73 7.43
N MET A 371 -11.34 15.78 6.45
CA MET A 371 -11.67 16.08 5.05
C MET A 371 -12.82 15.21 4.54
N GLY A 372 -12.83 13.93 4.91
CA GLY A 372 -13.88 12.97 4.56
C GLY A 372 -15.29 13.32 5.03
N LEU A 373 -15.44 14.19 6.04
CA LEU A 373 -16.75 14.71 6.45
C LEU A 373 -17.37 15.62 5.38
N GLY A 374 -16.52 16.26 4.56
CA GLY A 374 -16.93 17.12 3.45
C GLY A 374 -17.64 16.37 2.30
N VAL A 375 -17.67 15.03 2.33
CA VAL A 375 -18.44 14.22 1.38
C VAL A 375 -19.95 14.43 1.57
N HIS A 376 -20.39 14.81 2.76
CA HIS A 376 -21.82 15.03 3.02
C HIS A 376 -22.36 16.24 2.24
N PRO A 377 -23.50 16.13 1.56
CA PRO A 377 -24.07 17.24 0.78
C PRO A 377 -24.39 18.47 1.64
N GLU A 378 -24.79 18.26 2.90
CA GLU A 378 -25.11 19.34 3.84
C GLU A 378 -23.87 19.96 4.51
N TRP A 379 -22.63 19.61 4.12
CA TRP A 379 -21.42 20.18 4.72
C TRP A 379 -21.39 21.71 4.64
N LYS A 380 -21.87 22.31 3.55
CA LYS A 380 -21.90 23.77 3.39
C LYS A 380 -22.83 24.47 4.41
N GLU A 381 -23.90 23.80 4.81
CA GLU A 381 -24.95 24.39 5.66
C GLU A 381 -24.76 24.03 7.14
N ARG A 382 -24.47 22.75 7.38
CA ARG A 382 -24.42 22.08 8.69
C ARG A 382 -23.03 21.58 9.07
N GLY A 383 -22.07 21.67 8.15
CA GLY A 383 -20.69 21.34 8.45
C GLY A 383 -20.09 22.28 9.48
N ASP A 384 -18.84 22.01 9.80
CA ASP A 384 -18.14 22.68 10.86
C ASP A 384 -17.89 24.17 10.52
N LYS A 385 -17.94 25.03 11.53
CA LYS A 385 -17.88 26.50 11.37
C LYS A 385 -16.75 27.08 12.21
N HIS A 386 -16.03 28.03 11.63
CA HIS A 386 -15.07 28.86 12.35
C HIS A 386 -15.56 30.31 12.37
N LYS A 387 -15.67 30.91 13.56
CA LYS A 387 -16.17 32.29 13.74
C LYS A 387 -17.51 32.54 13.04
N GLY A 388 -18.41 31.56 13.13
CA GLY A 388 -19.76 31.61 12.54
C GLY A 388 -19.81 31.39 11.02
N LYS A 389 -18.68 31.24 10.34
CA LYS A 389 -18.62 30.97 8.88
C LYS A 389 -18.33 29.49 8.61
N PRO A 390 -18.96 28.88 7.59
CA PRO A 390 -18.60 27.54 7.16
C PRO A 390 -17.12 27.45 6.80
N ILE A 391 -16.47 26.36 7.19
CA ILE A 391 -15.12 26.06 6.71
C ILE A 391 -15.21 25.79 5.19
N PRO A 392 -14.50 26.56 4.35
CA PRO A 392 -14.61 26.48 2.89
C PRO A 392 -14.03 25.18 2.32
N ASP A 393 -14.27 24.96 1.02
CA ASP A 393 -13.56 23.98 0.19
C ASP A 393 -13.63 22.53 0.69
N ALA A 394 -14.85 21.98 0.74
CA ALA A 394 -15.08 20.58 1.08
C ALA A 394 -14.15 19.65 0.25
N LEU A 395 -13.60 18.62 0.91
CA LEU A 395 -12.68 17.64 0.32
C LEU A 395 -11.34 18.21 -0.15
N THR A 396 -10.90 19.34 0.40
CA THR A 396 -9.55 19.89 0.17
C THR A 396 -8.71 19.87 1.45
N ASP A 397 -7.38 19.85 1.31
CA ASP A 397 -6.47 19.92 2.45
C ASP A 397 -6.72 21.19 3.30
N ASN A 398 -7.09 22.29 2.64
CA ASN A 398 -7.41 23.56 3.28
C ASN A 398 -8.54 23.43 4.31
N MET A 399 -9.55 22.58 4.05
CA MET A 399 -10.64 22.33 4.99
C MET A 399 -10.12 21.79 6.34
N ALA A 400 -9.19 20.84 6.32
CA ALA A 400 -8.62 20.30 7.54
C ALA A 400 -7.67 21.29 8.22
N TRP A 401 -6.87 22.03 7.47
CA TRP A 401 -6.02 23.11 8.00
C TRP A 401 -6.82 24.17 8.74
N MET A 402 -7.88 24.69 8.12
CA MET A 402 -8.77 25.66 8.74
C MET A 402 -9.50 25.09 9.95
N GLY A 403 -9.87 23.79 9.92
CA GLY A 403 -10.42 23.10 11.09
C GLY A 403 -9.45 23.09 12.27
N ALA A 404 -8.18 22.77 12.04
CA ALA A 404 -7.19 22.74 13.12
C ALA A 404 -6.89 24.14 13.68
N VAL A 405 -6.81 25.16 12.81
CA VAL A 405 -6.68 26.57 13.22
C VAL A 405 -7.86 26.99 14.09
N ALA A 406 -9.07 26.64 13.68
CA ALA A 406 -10.28 26.96 14.43
C ALA A 406 -10.29 26.32 15.82
N GLU A 407 -9.88 25.05 15.91
CA GLU A 407 -9.73 24.35 17.19
C GLU A 407 -8.65 24.99 18.08
N GLY A 408 -7.51 25.32 17.50
CA GLY A 408 -6.40 25.99 18.17
C GLY A 408 -6.82 27.33 18.79
N ASP A 409 -7.50 28.15 18.00
CA ASP A 409 -7.99 29.48 18.40
C ASP A 409 -9.04 29.37 19.52
N GLU A 410 -10.07 28.53 19.32
CA GLU A 410 -11.22 28.41 20.23
C GLU A 410 -10.87 27.82 21.60
N ARG A 411 -9.92 26.88 21.68
CA ARG A 411 -9.62 26.16 22.93
C ARG A 411 -8.31 26.51 23.59
N TYR A 412 -7.30 26.83 22.79
CA TYR A 412 -5.93 26.94 23.27
C TYR A 412 -5.37 28.35 23.09
N GLY A 413 -6.13 29.28 22.47
CA GLY A 413 -5.64 30.61 22.12
C GLY A 413 -4.46 30.57 21.14
N ILE A 414 -4.36 29.48 20.36
CA ILE A 414 -3.30 29.27 19.38
C ILE A 414 -3.73 29.93 18.08
N THR A 415 -2.98 30.95 17.66
CA THR A 415 -3.25 31.66 16.40
C THR A 415 -2.80 30.84 15.19
N GLU A 416 -3.38 31.13 14.02
CA GLU A 416 -2.95 30.58 12.73
C GLU A 416 -1.44 30.82 12.50
N ALA A 417 -0.97 32.02 12.84
CA ALA A 417 0.44 32.39 12.81
C ALA A 417 1.31 31.40 13.61
N TYR A 418 0.87 30.93 14.79
CA TYR A 418 1.66 29.94 15.55
C TYR A 418 1.70 28.57 14.87
N LEU A 419 0.63 28.18 14.19
CA LEU A 419 0.56 26.91 13.46
C LEU A 419 1.41 26.95 12.18
N ASN A 420 1.46 28.10 11.50
CA ASN A 420 1.99 28.25 10.14
C ASN A 420 3.32 29.03 10.05
N ASN A 421 3.73 29.83 11.04
CA ASN A 421 4.92 30.70 10.97
C ASN A 421 6.24 30.01 11.36
N ASN A 422 6.28 28.68 11.37
CA ASN A 422 7.56 28.00 11.50
C ASN A 422 8.27 28.03 10.14
N VAL A 423 9.52 28.51 10.11
CA VAL A 423 10.38 28.43 8.92
C VAL A 423 11.44 27.37 9.18
N ILE A 424 11.49 26.34 8.34
CA ILE A 424 12.47 25.26 8.43
C ILE A 424 12.98 24.99 7.03
N GLY A 425 14.30 24.99 6.85
CA GLY A 425 14.86 24.95 5.51
C GLY A 425 14.68 26.27 4.74
N GLY A 426 14.23 27.36 5.37
CA GLY A 426 13.77 28.54 4.64
C GLY A 426 12.35 28.41 4.06
N PHE A 427 11.64 27.31 4.33
CA PHE A 427 10.26 27.08 3.91
C PHE A 427 9.28 27.16 5.08
N PRO A 428 8.07 27.72 4.88
CA PRO A 428 6.99 27.60 5.85
C PRO A 428 6.68 26.12 6.10
N ALA A 429 6.81 25.67 7.34
CA ALA A 429 6.61 24.28 7.75
C ALA A 429 5.62 24.26 8.92
N PRO A 430 4.34 23.91 8.68
CA PRO A 430 3.36 23.91 9.74
C PRO A 430 3.72 22.89 10.83
N ARG A 431 3.22 23.09 12.04
CA ARG A 431 3.41 22.12 13.14
C ARG A 431 2.53 20.88 12.93
N ILE A 432 2.93 19.97 12.04
CA ILE A 432 2.10 18.86 11.56
C ILE A 432 1.57 17.98 12.70
N ARG A 433 2.39 17.71 13.74
CA ARG A 433 1.94 16.88 14.86
C ARG A 433 0.87 17.59 15.68
N LEU A 434 1.09 18.87 15.97
CA LEU A 434 0.10 19.68 16.69
C LEU A 434 -1.18 19.80 15.85
N HIS A 435 -1.05 20.02 14.54
CA HIS A 435 -2.17 19.99 13.59
C HIS A 435 -2.99 18.70 13.69
N GLU A 436 -2.34 17.53 13.62
CA GLU A 436 -3.02 16.22 13.74
C GLU A 436 -3.73 16.05 15.08
N GLN A 437 -3.18 16.58 16.18
CA GLN A 437 -3.82 16.56 17.49
C GLN A 437 -5.07 17.45 17.53
N LEU A 438 -4.95 18.69 17.04
CA LEU A 438 -6.06 19.64 17.00
C LEU A 438 -7.19 19.13 16.09
N ILE A 439 -6.86 18.66 14.88
CA ILE A 439 -7.89 18.19 13.95
C ILE A 439 -8.56 16.91 14.42
N ARG A 440 -7.85 16.02 15.14
CA ARG A 440 -8.44 14.87 15.82
C ARG A 440 -9.50 15.32 16.83
N ASP A 441 -9.13 16.24 17.71
CA ASP A 441 -10.01 16.68 18.79
C ASP A 441 -11.25 17.39 18.23
N ARG A 442 -11.09 18.16 17.14
CA ARG A 442 -12.20 18.78 16.40
C ARG A 442 -13.07 17.74 15.69
N PHE A 443 -12.48 16.78 14.99
CA PHE A 443 -13.19 15.67 14.34
C PHE A 443 -14.07 14.91 15.33
N LEU A 444 -13.48 14.48 16.46
CA LEU A 444 -14.18 13.72 17.49
C LEU A 444 -15.34 14.55 18.07
N ARG A 445 -15.12 15.84 18.34
CA ARG A 445 -16.20 16.73 18.80
C ARG A 445 -17.31 16.83 17.77
N PHE A 446 -16.98 17.06 16.51
CA PHE A 446 -17.96 17.20 15.44
C PHE A 446 -18.83 15.94 15.32
N VAL A 447 -18.20 14.75 15.30
CA VAL A 447 -18.89 13.46 15.21
C VAL A 447 -19.79 13.23 16.44
N LEU A 448 -19.31 13.55 17.65
CA LEU A 448 -20.10 13.40 18.88
C LEU A 448 -21.33 14.30 18.92
N HIS A 449 -21.22 15.53 18.40
CA HIS A 449 -22.35 16.48 18.36
C HIS A 449 -23.27 16.27 17.15
N ASN A 450 -22.82 15.58 16.11
CA ASN A 450 -23.57 15.32 14.88
C ASN A 450 -23.58 13.82 14.52
N PRO A 451 -24.05 12.92 15.42
CA PRO A 451 -23.93 11.48 15.23
C PRO A 451 -24.69 10.98 13.99
N ARG A 452 -25.86 11.57 13.70
CA ARG A 452 -26.63 11.25 12.49
C ARG A 452 -25.86 11.62 11.21
N PHE A 453 -25.29 12.82 11.16
CA PHE A 453 -24.47 13.28 10.03
C PHE A 453 -23.28 12.33 9.81
N ALA A 454 -22.58 11.97 10.88
CA ALA A 454 -21.46 11.03 10.79
C ALA A 454 -21.89 9.66 10.26
N LEU A 455 -22.99 9.09 10.79
CA LEU A 455 -23.54 7.82 10.31
C LEU A 455 -23.91 7.88 8.82
N GLU A 456 -24.56 8.96 8.37
CA GLU A 456 -24.90 9.17 6.96
C GLU A 456 -23.63 9.26 6.09
N VAL A 457 -22.58 9.98 6.53
CA VAL A 457 -21.29 10.04 5.83
C VAL A 457 -20.68 8.65 5.65
N TYR A 458 -20.53 7.90 6.75
CA TYR A 458 -19.78 6.64 6.74
C TYR A 458 -20.56 5.46 6.16
N LEU A 459 -21.88 5.41 6.34
CA LEU A 459 -22.71 4.28 5.90
C LEU A 459 -23.35 4.49 4.52
N TRP A 460 -23.52 5.74 4.08
CA TRP A 460 -24.21 6.05 2.82
C TRP A 460 -23.35 6.84 1.84
N TYR A 461 -22.93 8.05 2.19
CA TYR A 461 -22.32 8.95 1.21
C TYR A 461 -20.92 8.52 0.75
N LYS A 462 -20.05 8.05 1.65
CA LYS A 462 -18.73 7.52 1.26
C LYS A 462 -18.86 6.24 0.42
N PRO A 463 -19.62 5.19 0.83
CA PRO A 463 -19.84 4.04 -0.03
C PRO A 463 -20.41 4.41 -1.41
N LYS A 464 -21.41 5.30 -1.45
CA LYS A 464 -21.98 5.79 -2.71
C LYS A 464 -20.92 6.44 -3.60
N MET A 465 -20.11 7.34 -3.06
CA MET A 465 -19.04 8.01 -3.80
C MET A 465 -17.98 7.00 -4.27
N PHE A 466 -17.61 6.01 -3.45
CA PHE A 466 -16.70 4.93 -3.88
C PHE A 466 -17.21 4.19 -5.12
N PHE A 467 -18.48 3.79 -5.14
CA PHE A 467 -19.06 3.13 -6.31
C PHE A 467 -19.18 4.06 -7.52
N GLN A 468 -19.44 5.35 -7.31
CA GLN A 468 -19.42 6.35 -8.38
C GLN A 468 -18.02 6.48 -8.99
N GLU A 469 -16.97 6.52 -8.17
CA GLU A 469 -15.60 6.56 -8.69
C GLU A 469 -15.19 5.26 -9.37
N LEU A 470 -15.69 4.12 -8.89
CA LEU A 470 -15.46 2.83 -9.55
C LEU A 470 -16.13 2.81 -10.92
N LEU A 471 -17.40 3.20 -11.02
CA LEU A 471 -18.11 3.29 -12.30
C LEU A 471 -17.39 4.26 -13.23
N TRP A 472 -17.02 5.44 -12.74
CA TRP A 472 -16.24 6.40 -13.50
C TRP A 472 -14.95 5.77 -14.03
N ALA A 473 -14.15 5.06 -13.23
CA ALA A 473 -12.90 4.46 -13.74
C ALA A 473 -13.11 3.51 -14.95
N PHE A 474 -14.32 2.96 -15.11
CA PHE A 474 -14.69 2.04 -16.20
C PHE A 474 -15.61 2.62 -17.28
N GLU A 475 -16.14 3.84 -17.15
CA GLU A 475 -17.00 4.49 -18.17
C GLU A 475 -16.29 4.63 -19.53
N GLY A 476 -14.98 4.89 -19.50
CA GLY A 476 -14.12 5.03 -20.69
C GLY A 476 -13.18 3.85 -20.90
N TYR A 477 -13.52 2.66 -20.39
CA TYR A 477 -12.63 1.51 -20.42
C TYR A 477 -12.16 1.19 -21.84
N ARG A 478 -10.85 1.25 -22.06
CA ARG A 478 -10.24 0.90 -23.34
C ARG A 478 -10.21 -0.61 -23.37
N TRP A 479 -11.10 -1.23 -24.14
CA TRP A 479 -11.12 -2.69 -24.27
C TRP A 479 -9.95 -3.16 -25.14
N SER A 480 -8.71 -3.03 -24.64
CA SER A 480 -7.55 -3.49 -25.39
C SER A 480 -7.66 -5.01 -25.61
N LEU A 481 -7.33 -5.44 -26.83
CA LEU A 481 -7.45 -6.86 -27.20
C LEU A 481 -6.65 -7.75 -26.25
N GLY A 482 -5.48 -7.30 -25.81
CA GLY A 482 -4.62 -8.02 -24.86
C GLY A 482 -5.31 -8.27 -23.51
N THR A 483 -5.93 -7.23 -22.94
CA THR A 483 -6.66 -7.37 -21.68
C THR A 483 -7.88 -8.28 -21.82
N MET A 484 -8.65 -8.14 -22.90
CA MET A 484 -9.80 -9.02 -23.18
C MET A 484 -9.37 -10.49 -23.29
N LEU A 485 -8.30 -10.78 -24.04
CA LEU A 485 -7.79 -12.14 -24.20
C LEU A 485 -7.32 -12.72 -22.87
N CYS A 486 -6.63 -11.93 -22.03
CA CYS A 486 -6.21 -12.36 -20.70
C CYS A 486 -7.40 -12.64 -19.77
N GLN A 487 -8.44 -11.80 -19.77
CA GLN A 487 -9.65 -12.02 -19.00
C GLN A 487 -10.39 -13.28 -19.45
N VAL A 488 -10.58 -13.49 -20.75
CA VAL A 488 -11.23 -14.69 -21.30
C VAL A 488 -10.42 -15.95 -20.96
N ALA A 489 -9.10 -15.92 -21.15
CA ALA A 489 -8.21 -17.02 -20.79
C ALA A 489 -8.29 -17.32 -19.28
N LEU A 490 -8.28 -16.30 -18.44
CA LEU A 490 -8.43 -16.44 -16.99
C LEU A 490 -9.75 -17.11 -16.61
N LEU A 491 -10.86 -16.64 -17.17
CA LEU A 491 -12.19 -17.19 -16.88
C LEU A 491 -12.30 -18.66 -17.32
N ALA A 492 -11.81 -18.99 -18.51
CA ALA A 492 -11.81 -20.36 -19.03
C ALA A 492 -10.90 -21.31 -18.22
N LEU A 493 -9.67 -20.89 -17.94
CA LEU A 493 -8.71 -21.68 -17.16
C LEU A 493 -9.14 -21.82 -15.70
N GLY A 494 -9.62 -20.73 -15.09
CA GLY A 494 -10.12 -20.73 -13.71
C GLY A 494 -11.33 -21.64 -13.54
N ALA A 495 -12.32 -21.54 -14.42
CA ALA A 495 -13.48 -22.43 -14.40
C ALA A 495 -13.07 -23.91 -14.58
N SER A 496 -12.11 -24.17 -15.47
CA SER A 496 -11.55 -25.52 -15.68
C SER A 496 -10.81 -26.02 -14.43
N ALA A 497 -10.02 -25.18 -13.77
CA ALA A 497 -9.27 -25.54 -12.57
C ALA A 497 -10.19 -25.89 -11.40
N TRP A 498 -11.23 -25.08 -11.14
CA TRP A 498 -12.23 -25.37 -10.10
C TRP A 498 -12.87 -26.74 -10.28
N ARG A 499 -13.15 -27.13 -11.52
CA ARG A 499 -13.74 -28.41 -11.87
C ARG A 499 -12.75 -29.58 -11.76
N LEU A 500 -11.55 -29.42 -12.32
CA LEU A 500 -10.59 -30.52 -12.50
C LEU A 500 -9.79 -30.84 -11.23
N LEU A 501 -9.53 -29.85 -10.38
CA LEU A 501 -8.68 -30.01 -9.19
C LEU A 501 -9.41 -30.62 -7.99
N ALA A 502 -10.75 -30.74 -8.04
CA ALA A 502 -11.58 -31.25 -6.94
C ALA A 502 -11.22 -30.61 -5.58
N ILE A 503 -11.07 -29.27 -5.57
CA ILE A 503 -10.61 -28.53 -4.39
C ILE A 503 -11.58 -28.77 -3.22
N PRO A 504 -11.09 -29.20 -2.04
CA PRO A 504 -11.94 -29.46 -0.87
C PRO A 504 -12.83 -28.26 -0.51
N ASP A 505 -14.08 -28.52 -0.15
CA ASP A 505 -15.08 -27.50 0.17
C ASP A 505 -14.67 -26.56 1.29
N ASP A 506 -13.96 -27.07 2.28
CA ASP A 506 -13.42 -26.30 3.41
C ASP A 506 -12.31 -25.35 2.96
N VAL A 507 -11.44 -25.76 2.04
CA VAL A 507 -10.44 -24.88 1.42
C VAL A 507 -11.13 -23.81 0.57
N ARG A 508 -12.13 -24.17 -0.24
CA ARG A 508 -12.92 -23.21 -1.04
C ARG A 508 -13.57 -22.15 -0.15
N LYS A 509 -14.25 -22.59 0.92
CA LYS A 509 -14.87 -21.69 1.90
C LYS A 509 -13.85 -20.80 2.59
N THR A 510 -12.74 -21.37 3.04
CA THR A 510 -11.65 -20.64 3.71
C THR A 510 -11.09 -19.52 2.81
N LEU A 511 -10.81 -19.83 1.54
CA LEU A 511 -10.28 -18.86 0.58
C LEU A 511 -11.31 -17.80 0.21
N SER A 512 -12.55 -18.19 -0.06
CA SER A 512 -13.63 -17.23 -0.35
C SER A 512 -13.91 -16.30 0.83
N THR A 513 -13.94 -16.82 2.06
CA THR A 513 -14.04 -16.00 3.28
C THR A 513 -12.83 -15.07 3.42
N ALA A 514 -11.61 -15.57 3.17
CA ALA A 514 -10.41 -14.75 3.22
C ALA A 514 -10.47 -13.58 2.23
N LEU A 515 -10.87 -13.83 0.98
CA LEU A 515 -11.02 -12.79 -0.04
C LEU A 515 -12.13 -11.78 0.30
N ILE A 516 -13.26 -12.23 0.85
CA ILE A 516 -14.32 -11.32 1.32
C ILE A 516 -13.79 -10.43 2.45
N VAL A 517 -13.11 -11.00 3.45
CA VAL A 517 -12.51 -10.22 4.55
C VAL A 517 -11.45 -9.27 4.01
N THR A 518 -10.67 -9.68 3.00
CA THR A 518 -9.70 -8.82 2.29
C THR A 518 -10.40 -7.63 1.64
N GLY A 519 -11.49 -7.88 0.90
CA GLY A 519 -12.28 -6.82 0.26
C GLY A 519 -12.83 -5.82 1.28
N VAL A 520 -13.44 -6.32 2.37
CA VAL A 520 -13.95 -5.46 3.46
C VAL A 520 -12.82 -4.66 4.12
N MET A 521 -11.69 -5.29 4.43
CA MET A 521 -10.55 -4.64 5.06
C MET A 521 -9.89 -3.61 4.14
N SER A 522 -9.87 -3.84 2.82
CA SER A 522 -9.36 -2.90 1.84
C SER A 522 -10.15 -1.59 1.80
N LEU A 523 -11.43 -1.62 2.19
CA LEU A 523 -12.28 -0.43 2.26
C LEU A 523 -12.01 0.42 3.51
N ILE A 524 -11.35 -0.09 4.55
CA ILE A 524 -11.13 0.64 5.80
C ILE A 524 -10.44 1.98 5.58
N PRO A 525 -9.31 2.08 4.85
CA PRO A 525 -8.65 3.37 4.63
C PRO A 525 -9.57 4.38 3.94
N VAL A 526 -10.27 3.97 2.89
CA VAL A 526 -11.11 4.84 2.07
C VAL A 526 -12.41 5.26 2.77
N VAL A 527 -13.02 4.35 3.53
CA VAL A 527 -14.19 4.64 4.37
C VAL A 527 -13.77 5.57 5.50
N TRP A 528 -12.59 5.37 6.09
CA TRP A 528 -12.06 6.26 7.13
C TRP A 528 -11.77 7.66 6.59
N THR A 529 -11.06 7.76 5.46
CA THR A 529 -10.66 9.03 4.85
C THR A 529 -11.71 9.53 3.86
N TYR A 530 -11.49 9.37 2.55
CA TYR A 530 -12.40 9.78 1.49
C TYR A 530 -12.18 8.90 0.25
N PRO A 531 -13.23 8.59 -0.52
CA PRO A 531 -13.14 7.76 -1.73
C PRO A 531 -12.92 8.60 -2.99
N LEU A 532 -11.88 9.44 -3.03
CA LEU A 532 -11.54 10.18 -4.25
C LEU A 532 -10.72 9.32 -5.22
N ARG A 533 -10.87 9.57 -6.52
CA ARG A 533 -10.22 8.82 -7.62
C ARG A 533 -8.74 8.52 -7.41
N HIS A 534 -8.01 9.48 -6.84
CA HIS A 534 -6.56 9.38 -6.68
C HIS A 534 -6.10 8.57 -5.46
N VAL A 535 -7.02 8.16 -4.57
CA VAL A 535 -6.71 7.34 -3.39
C VAL A 535 -7.32 5.93 -3.43
N VAL A 536 -8.18 5.63 -4.41
CA VAL A 536 -8.94 4.35 -4.47
C VAL A 536 -8.30 3.29 -5.37
N GLY A 537 -7.13 3.55 -5.95
CA GLY A 537 -6.50 2.64 -6.92
C GLY A 537 -6.23 1.23 -6.37
N GLU A 538 -5.73 1.13 -5.14
CA GLU A 538 -5.51 -0.17 -4.48
C GLU A 538 -6.84 -0.92 -4.25
N GLN A 539 -7.89 -0.21 -3.82
CA GLN A 539 -9.20 -0.80 -3.60
C GLN A 539 -9.79 -1.32 -4.89
N PHE A 540 -9.70 -0.55 -5.98
CA PHE A 540 -10.20 -0.99 -7.28
C PHE A 540 -9.48 -2.27 -7.74
N LEU A 541 -8.15 -2.34 -7.58
CA LEU A 541 -7.38 -3.54 -7.87
C LEU A 541 -7.92 -4.77 -7.12
N ILE A 542 -8.14 -4.64 -5.81
CA ILE A 542 -8.66 -5.73 -4.96
C ILE A 542 -10.07 -6.14 -5.36
N TRP A 543 -10.96 -5.18 -5.60
CA TRP A 543 -12.35 -5.47 -5.96
C TRP A 543 -12.48 -6.09 -7.34
N ILE A 544 -11.67 -5.67 -8.32
CA ILE A 544 -11.58 -6.34 -9.63
C ILE A 544 -11.11 -7.79 -9.45
N ALA A 545 -10.06 -8.03 -8.64
CA ALA A 545 -9.57 -9.36 -8.35
C ALA A 545 -10.65 -10.24 -7.68
N ILE A 546 -11.41 -9.70 -6.73
CA ILE A 546 -12.52 -10.41 -6.06
C ILE A 546 -13.61 -10.78 -7.07
N VAL A 547 -14.02 -9.84 -7.93
CA VAL A 547 -15.04 -10.09 -8.97
C VAL A 547 -14.57 -11.17 -9.93
N LEU A 548 -13.33 -11.09 -10.43
CA LEU A 548 -12.75 -12.10 -11.31
C LEU A 548 -12.68 -13.47 -10.63
N TYR A 549 -12.28 -13.54 -9.35
CA TYR A 549 -12.28 -14.78 -8.59
C TYR A 549 -13.67 -15.42 -8.54
N PHE A 550 -14.69 -14.67 -8.11
CA PHE A 550 -16.05 -15.22 -8.03
C PHE A 550 -16.64 -15.54 -9.40
N ALA A 551 -16.28 -14.80 -10.45
CA ALA A 551 -16.68 -15.11 -11.82
C ALA A 551 -16.12 -16.48 -12.27
N THR A 552 -14.84 -16.78 -12.02
CA THR A 552 -14.27 -18.10 -12.36
C THR A 552 -15.00 -19.24 -11.64
N PHE A 553 -15.37 -19.03 -10.37
CA PHE A 553 -16.10 -20.00 -9.56
C PHE A 553 -17.53 -20.22 -10.08
N LEU A 554 -18.29 -19.14 -10.31
CA LEU A 554 -19.67 -19.22 -10.80
C LEU A 554 -19.75 -19.84 -12.19
N LEU A 555 -18.79 -19.56 -13.07
CA LEU A 555 -18.70 -20.18 -14.39
C LEU A 555 -18.46 -21.69 -14.31
N SER A 556 -17.62 -22.15 -13.37
CA SER A 556 -17.43 -23.58 -13.12
C SER A 556 -18.73 -24.26 -12.69
N GLU A 557 -19.48 -23.64 -11.78
CA GLU A 557 -20.77 -24.15 -11.31
C GLU A 557 -21.81 -24.17 -12.44
N ALA A 558 -21.90 -23.11 -13.24
CA ALA A 558 -22.80 -23.05 -14.40
C ALA A 558 -22.46 -24.13 -15.43
N TRP A 559 -21.17 -24.31 -15.77
CA TRP A 559 -20.72 -25.37 -16.67
C TRP A 559 -21.15 -26.75 -16.17
N SER A 560 -20.99 -27.01 -14.86
CA SER A 560 -21.33 -28.31 -14.26
C SER A 560 -22.80 -28.71 -14.48
N ARG A 561 -23.72 -27.73 -14.53
CA ARG A 561 -25.16 -27.95 -14.74
C ARG A 561 -25.54 -28.21 -16.19
N VAL A 562 -24.79 -27.63 -17.14
CA VAL A 562 -25.11 -27.71 -18.58
C VAL A 562 -24.65 -29.03 -19.19
N ARG A 563 -23.58 -29.65 -18.69
CA ARG A 563 -23.17 -30.98 -19.18
C ARG A 563 -24.06 -32.05 -18.55
N PRO A 564 -24.94 -32.73 -19.30
CA PRO A 564 -25.66 -33.88 -18.77
C PRO A 564 -24.64 -34.86 -18.19
N LEU A 565 -24.97 -35.44 -17.04
CA LEU A 565 -24.17 -36.49 -16.42
C LEU A 565 -24.03 -37.62 -17.44
N VAL A 566 -22.95 -37.59 -18.23
CA VAL A 566 -22.52 -38.76 -18.98
C VAL A 566 -22.36 -39.83 -17.91
N PRO A 567 -23.17 -40.91 -17.94
CA PRO A 567 -23.10 -41.96 -16.93
C PRO A 567 -21.64 -42.35 -16.80
N ARG A 568 -21.08 -42.27 -15.59
CA ARG A 568 -19.78 -42.86 -15.32
C ARG A 568 -19.98 -44.35 -15.52
N HIS A 569 -19.70 -44.85 -16.73
CA HIS A 569 -19.70 -46.28 -17.00
C HIS A 569 -18.74 -46.92 -15.99
N ALA A 570 -19.33 -47.81 -15.20
CA ALA A 570 -18.71 -48.50 -14.07
C ALA A 570 -17.58 -49.42 -14.52
#